data_AF-A0A3D0Q1J0-F1
#
_entry.id   AF-A0A3D0Q1J0-F1
#
_cell.length_a   1.000
_cell.length_b   1.000
_cell.length_c   1.000
_cell.angle_alpha   90.00
_cell.angle_beta   90.00
_cell.angle_gamma   90.00
#
_symmetry.space_group_name_H-M   'P 1'
#
loop_
_entity.id
_entity.type
_entity.pdbx_description
1 polymer ?
#
loop_
_entity_poly.entity_id
_entity_poly.type
_entity_poly.pdbx_seq_one_letter_code
_entity_poly.pdbx_strand_id
1 'polypeptide(L)'
;SSIAESLARLPGLAGERVGGRTSGISVRGFKEDFTGTSLNGRELIGIGDNRGVEYDLYPSEIMTGATIYKTTEADLMVQGIGGTVDLQTVRPLAAQETLTLTGVYEMGGNDSDNPEFDNTGKRLALSFVEKFADDTVGIAVALATTESPRNERKYGVWGYSAND
;
A
#
# COMPACT_ATOMS: atom_id res chain seq x y z
N SER A 1 -1.86 -1.57 -8.35
CA SER A 1 -2.54 -0.74 -7.34
C SER A 1 -2.33 -1.29 -5.95
N SER A 2 -1.78 -0.52 -5.02
CA SER A 2 -1.67 -0.84 -3.59
C SER A 2 -2.79 -0.17 -2.78
N ILE A 3 -2.94 -0.50 -1.50
CA ILE A 3 -3.91 0.19 -0.62
C ILE A 3 -3.53 1.66 -0.46
N ALA A 4 -2.23 1.98 -0.46
CA ALA A 4 -1.71 3.35 -0.42
C ALA A 4 -2.28 4.20 -1.57
N GLU A 5 -2.24 3.70 -2.80
CA GLU A 5 -2.76 4.44 -3.97
C GLU A 5 -4.27 4.67 -3.89
N SER A 6 -5.01 3.75 -3.25
CA SER A 6 -6.44 3.92 -3.00
C SER A 6 -6.71 4.97 -1.92
N LEU A 7 -5.96 4.96 -0.82
CA LEU A 7 -6.08 5.94 0.27
C LEU A 7 -5.72 7.35 -0.19
N ALA A 8 -4.71 7.50 -1.04
CA ALA A 8 -4.29 8.80 -1.57
C ALA A 8 -5.39 9.54 -2.36
N ARG A 9 -6.48 8.85 -2.75
CA ARG A 9 -7.65 9.47 -3.41
C ARG A 9 -8.69 10.03 -2.44
N LEU A 10 -8.55 9.77 -1.14
CA LEU A 10 -9.50 10.27 -0.15
C LEU A 10 -9.22 11.73 0.22
N PRO A 11 -10.24 12.55 0.50
CA PRO A 11 -10.06 13.95 0.86
C PRO A 11 -9.19 14.13 2.11
N GLY A 12 -8.19 15.00 2.02
CA GLY A 12 -7.27 15.30 3.12
C GLY A 12 -6.23 14.21 3.39
N LEU A 13 -6.11 13.23 2.48
CA LEU A 13 -4.99 12.32 2.38
C LEU A 13 -4.17 12.67 1.14
N ALA A 14 -2.86 12.43 1.20
CA ALA A 14 -1.99 12.48 0.05
C ALA A 14 -1.01 11.31 0.07
N GLY A 15 -0.61 10.87 -1.13
CA GLY A 15 0.33 9.77 -1.29
C GLY A 15 1.78 10.25 -1.26
N GLU A 16 2.59 9.66 -0.41
CA GLU A 16 4.03 9.89 -0.32
C GLU A 16 4.74 8.88 -1.20
N ARG A 17 5.55 9.37 -2.15
CA ARG A 17 6.13 8.53 -3.20
C ARG A 17 7.61 8.27 -2.98
N VAL A 18 7.99 7.01 -3.08
CA VAL A 18 9.38 6.53 -3.07
C VAL A 18 9.58 5.63 -4.30
N GLY A 19 10.56 5.95 -5.13
CA GLY A 19 10.87 5.12 -6.30
C GLY A 19 9.70 5.03 -7.30
N GLY A 20 8.98 6.13 -7.51
CA GLY A 20 7.78 6.20 -8.37
C GLY A 20 6.52 5.51 -7.81
N ARG A 21 6.59 4.88 -6.63
CA ARG A 21 5.47 4.19 -5.99
C ARG A 21 4.98 4.95 -4.77
N THR A 22 3.66 5.04 -4.59
CA THR A 22 3.10 5.52 -3.34
C THR A 22 3.30 4.47 -2.26
N SER A 23 4.24 4.72 -1.33
CA SER A 23 4.56 3.82 -0.21
C SER A 23 4.00 4.33 1.11
N GLY A 24 3.96 5.66 1.29
CA GLY A 24 3.44 6.31 2.49
C GLY A 24 2.14 7.06 2.23
N ILE A 25 1.47 7.47 3.32
CA ILE A 25 0.31 8.35 3.29
C ILE A 25 0.53 9.49 4.28
N SER A 26 0.31 10.72 3.81
CA SER A 26 0.19 11.89 4.67
C SER A 26 -1.26 12.22 4.97
N VAL A 27 -1.53 12.62 6.22
CA VAL A 27 -2.86 12.99 6.72
C VAL A 27 -2.87 14.46 7.07
N ARG A 28 -3.73 15.26 6.43
CA ARG A 28 -3.81 16.72 6.64
C ARG A 28 -2.46 17.44 6.52
N GLY A 29 -1.57 16.96 5.65
CA GLY A 29 -0.23 17.52 5.42
C GLY A 29 0.85 17.06 6.40
N PHE A 30 0.51 16.23 7.40
CA PHE A 30 1.48 15.55 8.23
C PHE A 30 1.96 14.28 7.54
N LYS A 31 3.28 14.12 7.44
CA LYS A 31 3.95 12.95 6.86
C LYS A 31 3.63 11.65 7.62
N GLU A 32 3.89 10.49 7.02
CA GLU A 32 3.64 9.17 7.62
C GLU A 32 4.25 9.00 9.03
N ASP A 33 5.36 9.69 9.33
CA ASP A 33 6.07 9.72 10.61
C ASP A 33 5.18 10.17 11.79
N PHE A 34 4.17 10.98 11.46
CA PHE A 34 3.26 11.63 12.41
C PHE A 34 1.86 11.03 12.37
N THR A 35 1.68 9.96 11.61
CA THR A 35 0.40 9.26 11.44
C THR A 35 0.48 7.91 12.14
N GLY A 36 -0.46 7.65 13.04
CA GLY A 36 -0.60 6.34 13.68
C GLY A 36 -1.21 5.35 12.70
N THR A 37 -0.69 4.12 12.61
CA THR A 37 -1.27 3.11 11.70
C THR A 37 -1.55 1.82 12.46
N SER A 38 -2.74 1.26 12.27
CA SER A 38 -3.12 -0.05 12.78
C SER A 38 -3.64 -0.96 11.67
N LEU A 39 -3.59 -2.26 11.92
CA LEU A 39 -4.21 -3.30 11.11
C LEU A 39 -5.17 -4.09 12.00
N ASN A 40 -6.47 -3.96 11.75
CA ASN A 40 -7.53 -4.50 12.59
C ASN A 40 -7.37 -4.10 14.06
N GLY A 41 -7.03 -2.83 14.32
CA GLY A 41 -6.79 -2.29 15.65
C GLY A 41 -5.43 -2.63 16.29
N ARG A 42 -4.59 -3.44 15.63
CA ARG A 42 -3.22 -3.71 16.12
C ARG A 42 -2.21 -2.76 15.50
N GLU A 43 -1.37 -2.15 16.32
CA GLU A 43 -0.33 -1.22 15.85
C GLU A 43 0.61 -1.87 14.82
N LEU A 44 0.84 -1.12 13.74
CA LEU A 44 1.88 -1.40 12.75
C LEU A 44 3.03 -0.42 12.95
N ILE A 45 4.24 -0.92 12.77
CA ILE A 45 5.47 -0.11 12.80
C ILE A 45 6.10 -0.11 11.41
N GLY A 46 6.68 1.03 11.03
CA GLY A 46 7.48 1.14 9.82
C GLY A 46 8.71 0.22 9.85
N ILE A 47 9.19 -0.16 8.66
CA ILE A 47 10.41 -0.96 8.51
C ILE A 47 11.64 -0.14 8.09
N GLY A 48 11.46 1.12 7.68
CA GLY A 48 12.55 2.04 7.37
C GLY A 48 13.15 2.77 8.59
N ASP A 49 14.00 3.77 8.31
CA ASP A 49 14.64 4.65 9.32
C ASP A 49 13.68 5.68 9.94
N ASN A 50 12.38 5.39 9.90
CA ASN A 50 11.28 6.22 10.31
C ASN A 50 10.19 5.36 10.98
N ARG A 51 9.29 5.99 11.72
CA ARG A 51 8.12 5.37 12.34
C ARG A 51 6.95 5.13 11.39
N GLY A 52 6.93 5.78 10.22
CA GLY A 52 5.84 5.69 9.26
C GLY A 52 5.75 4.33 8.57
N VAL A 53 4.53 3.82 8.45
CA VAL A 53 4.25 2.51 7.85
C VAL A 53 4.25 2.58 6.32
N GLU A 54 4.88 1.60 5.69
CA GLU A 54 4.87 1.37 4.25
C GLU A 54 3.58 0.65 3.83
N TYR A 55 2.58 1.43 3.45
CA TYR A 55 1.25 0.94 3.05
C TYR A 55 1.28 0.08 1.78
N ASP A 56 2.29 0.23 0.92
CA ASP A 56 2.40 -0.55 -0.32
C ASP A 56 2.83 -2.00 -0.12
N LEU A 57 3.24 -2.37 1.10
CA LEU A 57 3.49 -3.76 1.49
C LEU A 57 2.21 -4.56 1.71
N TYR A 58 1.07 -3.89 1.88
CA TYR A 58 -0.22 -4.52 2.18
C TYR A 58 -1.06 -4.64 0.90
N PRO A 59 -1.33 -5.86 0.40
CA PRO A 59 -2.11 -6.06 -0.82
C PRO A 59 -3.57 -5.60 -0.61
N SER A 60 -4.10 -4.81 -1.54
CA SER A 60 -5.50 -4.37 -1.50
C SER A 60 -6.48 -5.54 -1.57
N GLU A 61 -6.09 -6.67 -2.14
CA GLU A 61 -6.95 -7.83 -2.38
C GLU A 61 -7.37 -8.57 -1.11
N ILE A 62 -6.70 -8.33 0.03
CA ILE A 62 -7.12 -8.82 1.35
C ILE A 62 -7.65 -7.71 2.26
N MET A 63 -7.64 -6.46 1.80
CA MET A 63 -8.20 -5.33 2.54
C MET A 63 -9.70 -5.21 2.25
N THR A 64 -10.52 -5.09 3.28
CA THR A 64 -11.95 -4.70 3.14
C THR A 64 -12.14 -3.20 3.15
N GLY A 65 -11.17 -2.45 3.69
CA GLY A 65 -11.23 -1.00 3.75
C GLY A 65 -10.20 -0.42 4.70
N ALA A 66 -10.35 0.87 4.97
CA ALA A 66 -9.61 1.55 6.03
C ALA A 66 -10.50 2.62 6.66
N THR A 67 -10.33 2.83 7.97
CA THR A 67 -10.96 3.92 8.71
C THR A 67 -9.91 4.97 9.04
N ILE A 68 -10.22 6.23 8.75
CA ILE A 68 -9.28 7.34 8.94
C ILE A 68 -9.81 8.27 10.00
N TYR A 69 -9.15 8.25 11.15
CA TYR A 69 -9.39 9.14 12.27
C TYR A 69 -8.50 10.37 12.11
N LYS A 70 -9.11 11.50 11.74
CA LYS A 70 -8.34 12.75 11.59
C LYS A 70 -8.23 13.54 12.90
N THR A 71 -8.94 13.10 13.93
CA THR A 71 -8.90 13.66 15.28
C THR A 71 -8.64 12.48 16.22
N THR A 72 -7.92 12.73 17.31
CA THR A 72 -7.65 11.72 18.33
C THR A 72 -8.92 11.38 19.09
N GLU A 73 -9.20 10.09 19.25
CA GLU A 73 -10.28 9.56 20.08
C GLU A 73 -9.66 8.68 21.17
N ALA A 74 -10.29 8.64 22.36
CA ALA A 74 -9.71 8.01 23.55
C ALA A 74 -9.70 6.47 23.49
N ASP A 75 -10.51 5.89 22.61
CA ASP A 75 -10.62 4.45 22.36
C ASP A 75 -9.57 3.94 21.36
N LEU A 76 -8.88 4.84 20.65
CA LEU A 76 -7.80 4.47 19.73
C LEU A 76 -6.55 4.04 20.49
N MET A 77 -6.19 2.77 20.33
CA MET A 77 -4.93 2.23 20.87
C MET A 77 -3.70 2.85 20.21
N VAL A 78 -3.80 3.24 18.94
CA VAL A 78 -2.72 3.84 18.15
C VAL A 78 -3.07 5.28 17.83
N GLN A 79 -2.16 6.20 18.10
CA GLN A 79 -2.40 7.64 17.92
C GLN A 79 -1.25 8.30 17.17
N GLY A 80 -1.60 9.06 16.13
CA GLY A 80 -0.72 10.00 15.46
C GLY A 80 -1.26 11.42 15.56
N ILE A 81 -0.35 12.40 15.64
CA ILE A 81 -0.72 13.82 15.71
C ILE A 81 -1.34 14.33 14.41
N GLY A 82 -0.99 13.73 13.26
CA GLY A 82 -1.63 14.00 11.98
C GLY A 82 -2.98 13.29 11.79
N GLY A 83 -3.19 12.23 12.56
CA GLY A 83 -4.33 11.32 12.49
C GLY A 83 -3.90 9.87 12.69
N THR A 84 -4.88 8.98 12.66
CA THR A 84 -4.69 7.52 12.71
C THR A 84 -5.40 6.86 11.53
N VAL A 85 -4.74 5.90 10.90
CA VAL A 85 -5.29 5.05 9.83
C VAL A 85 -5.41 3.62 10.35
N ASP A 86 -6.62 3.09 10.43
CA ASP A 86 -6.87 1.68 10.74
C ASP A 86 -7.19 0.92 9.46
N LEU A 87 -6.26 0.08 9.01
CA LEU A 87 -6.43 -0.83 7.89
C LEU A 87 -7.26 -2.03 8.33
N GLN A 88 -8.23 -2.43 7.51
CA GLN A 88 -9.12 -3.53 7.83
C GLN A 88 -8.94 -4.65 6.82
N THR A 89 -8.62 -5.85 7.30
CA THR A 89 -8.55 -7.04 6.45
C THR A 89 -9.88 -7.74 6.39
N VAL A 90 -10.05 -8.55 5.35
CA VAL A 90 -11.19 -9.46 5.25
C VAL A 90 -11.26 -10.38 6.47
N ARG A 91 -12.48 -10.48 7.02
CA ARG A 91 -12.82 -11.44 8.08
C ARG A 91 -13.54 -12.60 7.43
N PRO A 92 -12.93 -13.78 7.29
CA PRO A 92 -13.48 -14.89 6.49
C PRO A 92 -14.92 -15.25 6.85
N LEU A 93 -15.25 -15.28 8.15
CA LEU A 93 -16.57 -15.64 8.65
C LEU A 93 -17.67 -14.61 8.35
N ALA A 94 -17.30 -13.35 8.10
CA ALA A 94 -18.23 -12.27 7.78
C ALA A 94 -18.22 -11.91 6.28
N ALA A 95 -17.32 -12.50 5.50
CA ALA A 95 -17.16 -12.25 4.08
C ALA A 95 -17.86 -13.32 3.24
N GLN A 96 -18.18 -12.96 2.00
CA GLN A 96 -18.62 -13.94 1.01
C GLN A 96 -17.40 -14.72 0.51
N GLU A 97 -17.61 -16.01 0.25
CA GLU A 97 -16.59 -16.88 -0.34
C GLU A 97 -16.28 -16.41 -1.76
N THR A 98 -15.00 -16.34 -2.09
CA THR A 98 -14.58 -15.79 -3.37
C THR A 98 -13.21 -16.30 -3.78
N LEU A 99 -13.01 -16.39 -5.09
CA LEU A 99 -11.73 -16.57 -5.74
C LEU A 99 -11.57 -15.45 -6.77
N THR A 100 -10.65 -14.54 -6.52
CA THR A 100 -10.41 -13.37 -7.38
C THR A 100 -9.00 -13.40 -7.94
N LEU A 101 -8.88 -13.31 -9.26
CA LEU A 101 -7.61 -13.14 -9.97
C LEU A 101 -7.60 -11.79 -10.67
N THR A 102 -6.60 -10.97 -10.38
CA THR A 102 -6.40 -9.66 -10.99
C THR A 102 -5.08 -9.64 -11.74
N GLY A 103 -5.11 -9.19 -12.99
CA GLY A 103 -3.93 -8.92 -13.81
C GLY A 103 -3.97 -7.51 -14.36
N VAL A 104 -2.86 -6.79 -14.22
CA VAL A 104 -2.68 -5.44 -14.76
C VAL A 104 -1.36 -5.38 -15.50
N TYR A 105 -1.36 -4.73 -16.66
CA TYR A 105 -0.18 -4.41 -17.44
C TYR A 105 -0.15 -2.92 -17.71
N GLU A 106 1.01 -2.30 -17.49
CA GLU A 106 1.24 -0.86 -17.60
C GLU A 106 2.38 -0.61 -18.57
N MET A 107 2.30 0.46 -19.36
CA MET A 107 3.36 0.86 -20.28
C MET A 107 3.50 2.39 -20.27
N GLY A 108 4.72 2.87 -20.05
CA GLY A 108 5.07 4.28 -20.10
C GLY A 108 4.97 4.83 -21.52
N GLY A 109 4.58 6.10 -21.64
CA GLY A 109 4.49 6.77 -22.94
C GLY A 109 5.85 7.11 -23.57
N ASN A 110 6.93 7.06 -22.78
CA ASN A 110 8.31 7.24 -23.23
C ASN A 110 9.11 5.99 -22.84
N ASP A 111 10.16 5.71 -23.59
CA ASP A 111 11.15 4.72 -23.20
C ASP A 111 11.84 5.12 -21.88
N SER A 112 12.35 4.11 -21.18
CA SER A 112 13.08 4.36 -19.94
C SER A 112 14.39 5.08 -20.27
N ASP A 113 14.63 6.21 -19.60
CA ASP A 113 15.90 6.94 -19.72
C ASP A 113 17.07 6.19 -19.07
N ASN A 114 16.79 5.17 -18.26
CA ASN A 114 17.78 4.39 -17.55
C ASN A 114 17.70 2.92 -18.00
N PRO A 115 18.81 2.34 -18.53
CA PRO A 115 18.83 0.96 -19.02
C PRO A 115 18.60 -0.11 -17.94
N GLU A 116 18.67 0.24 -16.65
CA GLU A 116 18.36 -0.68 -15.54
C GLU A 116 16.86 -0.79 -15.23
N PHE A 117 16.03 0.07 -15.84
CA PHE A 117 14.58 0.09 -15.60
C PHE A 117 13.80 -0.11 -16.89
N ASP A 118 12.76 -0.92 -16.82
CA ASP A 118 11.82 -1.12 -17.92
C ASP A 118 10.73 -0.04 -17.92
N ASN A 119 10.27 0.35 -19.12
CA ASN A 119 9.11 1.23 -19.27
C ASN A 119 7.76 0.48 -19.13
N THR A 120 7.80 -0.82 -18.86
CA THR A 120 6.62 -1.66 -18.65
C THR A 120 6.50 -2.08 -17.19
N GLY A 121 5.27 -2.17 -16.69
CA GLY A 121 4.96 -2.77 -15.40
C GLY A 121 3.92 -3.86 -15.52
N LYS A 122 3.91 -4.75 -14.53
CA LYS A 122 2.92 -5.82 -14.43
C LYS A 122 2.56 -6.04 -12.97
N ARG A 123 1.29 -6.32 -12.73
CA ARG A 123 0.79 -6.77 -11.44
C ARG A 123 -0.06 -8.01 -11.64
N LEU A 124 0.20 -9.00 -10.80
CA LEU A 124 -0.66 -10.17 -10.66
C LEU A 124 -1.04 -10.29 -9.19
N ALA A 125 -2.33 -10.48 -8.92
CA ALA A 125 -2.83 -10.70 -7.58
C ALA A 125 -3.91 -11.77 -7.57
N LEU A 126 -3.87 -12.62 -6.55
CA LEU A 126 -4.80 -13.70 -6.30
C LEU A 126 -5.32 -13.52 -4.87
N SER A 127 -6.63 -13.53 -4.67
CA SER A 127 -7.22 -13.66 -3.34
C SER A 127 -8.27 -14.75 -3.30
N PHE A 128 -8.37 -15.37 -2.14
CA PHE A 128 -9.21 -16.52 -1.88
C PHE A 128 -9.78 -16.42 -0.47
N VAL A 129 -11.09 -16.61 -0.35
CA VAL A 129 -11.80 -16.66 0.93
C VAL A 129 -12.76 -17.85 0.88
N GLU A 130 -12.66 -18.75 1.85
CA GLU A 130 -13.54 -19.92 1.97
C GLU A 130 -13.91 -20.16 3.43
N LYS A 131 -15.12 -20.66 3.66
CA LYS A 131 -15.62 -21.08 4.97
C LYS A 131 -15.82 -22.60 4.97
N PHE A 132 -15.60 -23.20 6.12
CA PHE A 132 -15.63 -24.63 6.37
C PHE A 132 -16.42 -24.92 7.65
N ALA A 133 -16.78 -26.19 7.84
CA ALA A 133 -17.47 -26.67 9.04
C ALA A 133 -18.70 -25.79 9.38
N ASP A 134 -19.65 -25.72 8.44
CA ASP A 134 -20.89 -24.95 8.58
C ASP A 134 -20.64 -23.49 9.00
N ASP A 135 -19.77 -22.79 8.26
CA ASP A 135 -19.41 -21.38 8.50
C ASP A 135 -18.75 -21.08 9.85
N THR A 136 -18.19 -22.09 10.54
CA THR A 136 -17.53 -21.88 11.85
C THR A 136 -16.04 -21.57 11.72
N VAL A 137 -15.40 -22.08 10.67
CA VAL A 137 -13.97 -21.88 10.40
C VAL A 137 -13.83 -21.26 9.03
N GLY A 138 -13.05 -20.19 8.89
CA GLY A 138 -12.82 -19.56 7.59
C GLY A 138 -11.38 -19.17 7.38
N ILE A 139 -10.96 -19.24 6.13
CA ILE A 139 -9.59 -18.92 5.68
C ILE A 139 -9.69 -17.81 4.64
N ALA A 140 -8.83 -16.80 4.77
CA ALA A 140 -8.60 -15.82 3.72
C ALA A 140 -7.11 -15.71 3.43
N VAL A 141 -6.74 -15.80 2.15
CA VAL A 141 -5.37 -15.71 1.66
C VAL A 141 -5.34 -14.76 0.48
N ALA A 142 -4.32 -13.90 0.43
CA ALA A 142 -4.01 -13.15 -0.77
C ALA A 142 -2.52 -13.16 -1.05
N LEU A 143 -2.20 -13.22 -2.34
CA LEU A 143 -0.84 -13.16 -2.87
C LEU A 143 -0.82 -12.11 -3.97
N ALA A 144 0.15 -11.21 -3.94
CA ALA A 144 0.30 -10.20 -4.96
C ALA A 144 1.79 -10.01 -5.29
N THR A 145 2.08 -9.86 -6.58
CA THR A 145 3.38 -9.43 -7.09
C THR A 145 3.19 -8.22 -7.98
N THR A 146 4.12 -7.28 -7.93
CA THR A 146 4.03 -6.02 -8.68
C THR A 146 5.41 -5.51 -9.05
N GLU A 147 5.53 -5.23 -10.34
CA GLU A 147 6.62 -4.51 -10.97
C GLU A 147 6.02 -3.25 -11.58
N SER A 148 6.61 -2.09 -11.24
CA SER A 148 6.13 -0.79 -11.70
C SER A 148 7.17 -0.17 -12.63
N PRO A 149 6.75 0.45 -13.73
CA PRO A 149 7.69 1.14 -14.60
C PRO A 149 8.29 2.33 -13.83
N ARG A 150 9.60 2.54 -13.97
CA ARG A 150 10.31 3.65 -13.32
C ARG A 150 11.01 4.47 -14.37
N ASN A 151 10.73 5.77 -14.38
CA ASN A 151 11.48 6.73 -15.18
C ASN A 151 12.00 7.82 -14.25
N GLU A 152 13.19 7.60 -13.70
CA GLU A 152 13.88 8.55 -12.81
C GLU A 152 15.18 9.01 -13.46
N ARG A 153 15.27 10.31 -13.74
CA ARG A 153 16.50 10.94 -14.22
C ARG A 153 17.22 11.60 -13.03
N LYS A 154 18.26 10.96 -12.51
CA LYS A 154 19.04 11.46 -11.36
C LYS A 154 20.27 12.25 -11.82
N TYR A 155 20.19 13.57 -11.85
CA TYR A 155 21.38 14.38 -12.16
C TYR A 155 22.34 14.40 -10.96
N GLY A 156 23.45 13.68 -11.07
CA GLY A 156 24.60 13.83 -10.19
C GLY A 156 25.55 14.91 -10.72
N VAL A 157 26.11 15.75 -9.84
CA VAL A 157 27.17 16.72 -10.18
C VAL A 157 28.41 16.03 -10.77
N TRP A 158 28.55 14.73 -10.49
CA TRP A 158 29.49 13.83 -11.13
C TRP A 158 28.66 12.91 -12.02
N GLY A 159 28.82 13.03 -13.34
CA GLY A 159 27.97 12.39 -14.34
C GLY A 159 27.86 10.87 -14.18
N TYR A 160 26.91 10.28 -14.91
CA TYR A 160 26.72 8.83 -14.95
C TYR A 160 27.99 8.15 -15.46
N SER A 161 28.44 7.09 -14.77
CA SER A 161 29.47 6.20 -15.30
C SER A 161 28.85 5.44 -16.47
N ALA A 162 29.15 5.88 -17.69
CA ALA A 162 28.97 5.04 -18.87
C ALA A 162 30.03 3.94 -18.78
N ASN A 163 29.67 2.82 -18.16
CA ASN A 163 30.45 1.59 -18.27
C ASN A 163 29.98 0.88 -19.53
N ASP A 164 30.79 0.99 -20.60
CA ASP A 164 30.84 0.01 -21.68
C ASP A 164 31.27 -1.37 -21.14
#